data_AF-A0A6A5HP02-F1
#
_entry.id   AF-A0A6A5HP02-F1
#
_cell.length_a   1.000
_cell.length_b   1.000
_cell.length_c   1.000
_cell.angle_alpha   90.00
_cell.angle_beta   90.00
_cell.angle_gamma   90.00
#
_symmetry.space_group_name_H-M   'P 1'
#
loop_
_entity.id
_entity.type
_entity.pdbx_description
1 polymer ?
#
loop_
_entity_poly.entity_id
_entity_poly.type
_entity_poly.pdbx_seq_one_letter_code
_entity_poly.pdbx_strand_id
1 'polypeptide(L)'
;MSSIKLLSFPLLVFSEIVRSMGFVEISKDATQQIIQCNSNQFGYGLVHILTHLDKIFYRMDIALGIQLNTLRAMREILCHPIFRKCYYMQFRGENETLSNEDCEYLLQKTQPKFGITIFCKLSPDFNYKKILHFPRIRVPNLGKMPLEDLKALDSEIANLGNHQFTETDINEFLHHWIEGNNRKLRRLKLDGFKDTPDWDILLKDIVYTEWNPKERARYYKSKYTHTEETIDCENGKDFRNKDGQLATVVYHSEFLNFLVWQEKALKLSHRFNLC
;
A
#
# COMPACT_ATOMS: atom_id res chain seq x y z
N MET A 1 -21.15 7.30 3.46
CA MET A 1 -20.59 7.96 2.26
C MET A 1 -19.66 6.99 1.56
N SER A 2 -19.99 6.56 0.33
CA SER A 2 -19.07 5.81 -0.52
C SER A 2 -18.15 6.80 -1.25
N SER A 3 -16.86 6.49 -1.41
CA SER A 3 -15.90 7.44 -2.00
C SER A 3 -14.94 6.72 -2.95
N ILE A 4 -14.91 7.15 -4.21
CA ILE A 4 -13.98 6.67 -5.23
C ILE A 4 -12.88 7.71 -5.45
N LYS A 5 -11.66 7.25 -5.73
CA LYS A 5 -10.50 8.11 -5.94
C LYS A 5 -9.98 7.98 -7.37
N LEU A 6 -10.24 8.94 -8.24
CA LEU A 6 -9.69 8.90 -9.61
C LEU A 6 -8.32 9.60 -9.63
N LEU A 7 -7.23 8.83 -9.77
CA LEU A 7 -5.88 9.37 -9.85
C LEU A 7 -5.40 9.39 -11.31
N SER A 8 -5.53 10.55 -11.99
CA SER A 8 -4.68 11.05 -13.10
C SER A 8 -5.46 11.81 -14.20
N PHE A 9 -5.66 13.12 -14.07
CA PHE A 9 -6.13 13.96 -15.18
C PHE A 9 -5.51 15.37 -15.18
N PRO A 10 -5.40 16.03 -16.36
CA PRO A 10 -5.18 17.46 -16.44
C PRO A 10 -6.27 18.21 -15.65
N LEU A 11 -5.82 19.03 -14.69
CA LEU A 11 -6.61 19.61 -13.60
C LEU A 11 -7.88 20.38 -14.03
N LEU A 12 -7.83 21.05 -15.18
CA LEU A 12 -8.87 21.99 -15.59
C LEU A 12 -10.10 21.28 -16.19
N VAL A 13 -9.87 20.43 -17.20
CA VAL A 13 -10.95 19.77 -17.96
C VAL A 13 -11.79 18.85 -17.07
N PHE A 14 -11.16 18.10 -16.17
CA PHE A 14 -11.86 17.15 -15.32
C PHE A 14 -12.73 17.82 -14.26
N SER A 15 -12.24 18.90 -13.64
CA SER A 15 -13.02 19.63 -12.63
C SER A 15 -14.27 20.30 -13.23
N GLU A 16 -14.15 20.82 -14.45
CA GLU A 16 -15.26 21.41 -15.21
C GLU A 16 -16.29 20.34 -15.58
N ILE A 17 -15.84 19.19 -16.11
CA ILE A 17 -16.70 18.06 -16.50
C ILE A 17 -17.48 17.55 -15.29
N VAL A 18 -16.80 17.23 -14.19
CA VAL A 18 -17.47 16.67 -13.00
C VAL A 18 -18.44 17.68 -12.37
N ARG A 19 -18.10 18.98 -12.37
CA ARG A 19 -18.98 20.04 -11.86
C ARG A 19 -20.20 20.26 -12.75
N SER A 20 -20.03 20.19 -14.07
CA SER A 20 -21.13 20.33 -15.04
C SER A 20 -22.16 19.19 -14.97
N MET A 21 -21.77 18.03 -14.44
CA MET A 21 -22.62 16.84 -14.37
C MET A 21 -23.54 16.80 -13.14
N GLY A 22 -23.37 17.65 -12.13
CA GLY A 22 -24.32 17.77 -11.01
C GLY A 22 -24.45 16.56 -10.06
N PHE A 23 -23.60 15.53 -10.19
CA PHE A 23 -23.72 14.25 -9.46
C PHE A 23 -22.69 14.02 -8.34
N VAL A 24 -21.87 15.01 -7.97
CA VAL A 24 -20.67 14.76 -7.16
C VAL A 24 -20.42 15.88 -6.14
N GLU A 25 -20.29 15.51 -4.86
CA GLU A 25 -19.53 16.34 -3.91
C GLU A 25 -18.04 16.11 -4.18
N ILE A 26 -17.45 17.03 -4.95
CA ILE A 26 -16.00 17.08 -5.14
C ILE A 26 -15.45 17.72 -3.87
N SER A 27 -14.91 16.92 -2.96
CA SER A 27 -14.11 17.47 -1.87
C SER A 27 -12.85 18.08 -2.49
N LYS A 28 -12.71 19.41 -2.41
CA LYS A 28 -11.52 20.15 -2.83
C LYS A 28 -10.34 19.85 -1.90
N ASP A 29 -9.80 18.65 -1.95
CA ASP A 29 -8.38 18.49 -1.63
C ASP A 29 -7.64 18.73 -2.94
N ALA A 30 -7.12 19.95 -3.11
CA ALA A 30 -6.52 20.43 -4.37
C ALA A 30 -5.31 19.60 -4.84
N THR A 31 -4.87 18.62 -4.04
CA THR A 31 -3.79 17.69 -4.36
C THR A 31 -4.28 16.30 -4.79
N GLN A 32 -5.56 15.95 -4.56
CA GLN A 32 -6.12 14.63 -4.87
C GLN A 32 -7.51 14.76 -5.52
N GLN A 33 -7.65 14.30 -6.76
CA GLN A 33 -8.93 14.26 -7.49
C GLN A 33 -9.81 13.12 -6.93
N ILE A 34 -10.63 13.41 -5.92
CA ILE A 34 -11.52 12.44 -5.27
C ILE A 34 -12.97 12.69 -5.72
N ILE A 35 -13.65 11.64 -6.21
CA ILE A 35 -15.08 11.66 -6.53
C ILE A 35 -15.83 10.89 -5.43
N GLN A 36 -16.58 11.60 -4.61
CA GLN A 36 -17.46 10.97 -3.63
C GLN A 36 -18.86 10.84 -4.22
N CYS A 37 -19.42 9.62 -4.20
CA CYS A 37 -20.75 9.33 -4.72
C CYS A 37 -21.53 8.50 -3.70
N ASN A 38 -22.81 8.79 -3.48
CA ASN A 38 -23.69 7.89 -2.74
C ASN A 38 -24.14 6.70 -3.60
N SER A 39 -24.71 5.65 -2.98
CA SER A 39 -25.08 4.39 -3.68
C SER A 39 -26.07 4.59 -4.83
N ASN A 40 -26.98 5.56 -4.73
CA ASN A 40 -27.99 5.81 -5.76
C ASN A 40 -27.38 6.51 -6.99
N GLN A 41 -26.38 7.37 -6.77
CA GLN A 41 -25.58 8.00 -7.83
C GLN A 41 -24.58 7.02 -8.49
N PHE A 42 -24.24 5.93 -7.79
CA PHE A 42 -23.25 4.94 -8.22
C PHE A 42 -23.72 4.15 -9.45
N GLY A 43 -25.00 3.75 -9.50
CA GLY A 43 -25.52 2.91 -10.58
C GLY A 43 -25.73 3.64 -11.90
N TYR A 44 -26.30 4.84 -11.84
CA TYR A 44 -26.76 5.56 -13.04
C TYR A 44 -25.77 6.60 -13.58
N GLY A 45 -24.89 7.17 -12.75
CA GLY A 45 -23.97 8.23 -13.18
C GLY A 45 -22.55 7.73 -13.40
N LEU A 46 -21.99 7.08 -12.39
CA LEU A 46 -20.56 6.78 -12.35
C LEU A 46 -20.09 5.86 -13.47
N VAL A 47 -20.81 4.76 -13.75
CA VAL A 47 -20.40 3.81 -14.80
C VAL A 47 -20.32 4.49 -16.17
N HIS A 48 -21.31 5.33 -16.48
CA HIS A 48 -21.32 6.10 -17.72
C HIS A 48 -20.16 7.10 -17.79
N ILE A 49 -19.89 7.82 -16.70
CA ILE A 49 -18.77 8.76 -16.60
C ILE A 49 -17.43 8.04 -16.78
N LEU A 50 -17.18 6.98 -16.01
CA LEU A 50 -15.93 6.21 -16.11
C LEU A 50 -15.74 5.63 -17.50
N THR A 51 -16.80 5.09 -18.11
CA THR A 51 -16.75 4.54 -19.47
C THR A 51 -16.49 5.64 -20.51
N HIS A 52 -17.06 6.83 -20.32
CA HIS A 52 -16.82 7.95 -21.22
C HIS A 52 -15.38 8.48 -21.09
N LEU A 53 -14.89 8.65 -19.87
CA LEU A 53 -13.51 9.04 -19.60
C LEU A 53 -12.53 8.02 -20.17
N ASP A 54 -12.81 6.73 -20.03
CA ASP A 54 -11.98 5.66 -20.59
C ASP A 54 -11.87 5.72 -22.12
N LYS A 55 -12.91 6.19 -22.82
CA LYS A 55 -12.86 6.41 -24.27
C LYS A 55 -12.00 7.62 -24.64
N ILE A 56 -12.03 8.67 -23.84
CA ILE A 56 -11.24 9.90 -24.07
C ILE A 56 -9.77 9.65 -23.74
N PHE A 57 -9.50 8.97 -22.62
CA PHE A 57 -8.17 8.75 -22.07
C PHE A 57 -7.82 7.27 -22.26
N TYR A 58 -7.18 6.96 -23.39
CA TYR A 58 -6.93 5.61 -23.92
C TYR A 58 -6.21 4.60 -22.98
N ARG A 59 -5.80 5.00 -21.78
CA ARG A 59 -5.17 4.15 -20.74
C ARG A 59 -5.49 4.64 -19.33
N MET A 60 -6.76 4.90 -19.06
CA MET A 60 -7.20 5.35 -17.73
C MET A 60 -7.07 4.21 -16.71
N ASP A 61 -6.27 4.44 -15.68
CA ASP A 61 -6.18 3.61 -14.49
C ASP A 61 -7.04 4.20 -13.37
N ILE A 62 -7.77 3.35 -12.65
CA ILE A 62 -8.76 3.77 -11.65
C ILE A 62 -8.28 3.37 -10.26
N ALA A 63 -8.35 4.28 -9.28
CA ALA A 63 -8.31 3.87 -7.87
C ALA A 63 -9.73 3.83 -7.27
N LEU A 64 -10.06 2.76 -6.58
CA LEU A 64 -11.41 2.52 -6.07
C LEU A 64 -11.39 2.45 -4.56
N GLY A 65 -12.24 3.26 -3.90
CA GLY A 65 -12.57 3.09 -2.50
C GLY A 65 -13.99 2.59 -2.36
N ILE A 66 -14.17 1.51 -1.61
CA ILE A 66 -15.51 0.93 -1.39
C ILE A 66 -15.75 0.88 0.11
N GLN A 67 -16.83 1.52 0.55
CA GLN A 67 -17.32 1.43 1.92
C GLN A 67 -18.00 0.05 2.06
N LEU A 68 -17.55 -0.77 3.01
CA LEU A 68 -18.00 -2.17 3.08
C LEU A 68 -19.52 -2.29 3.30
N ASN A 69 -20.12 -1.40 4.09
CA ASN A 69 -21.57 -1.38 4.32
C ASN A 69 -22.42 -1.04 3.08
N THR A 70 -21.82 -0.54 1.99
CA THR A 70 -22.52 -0.30 0.72
C THR A 70 -22.32 -1.41 -0.30
N LEU A 71 -21.47 -2.40 0.01
CA LEU A 71 -21.11 -3.48 -0.90
C LEU A 71 -22.35 -4.21 -1.44
N ARG A 72 -23.34 -4.52 -0.58
CA ARG A 72 -24.58 -5.20 -0.98
C ARG A 72 -25.31 -4.48 -2.11
N ALA A 73 -25.42 -3.15 -2.04
CA ALA A 73 -26.07 -2.33 -3.07
C ALA A 73 -25.19 -2.18 -4.33
N MET A 74 -23.88 -2.35 -4.20
CA MET A 74 -22.93 -2.15 -5.29
C MET A 74 -22.62 -3.43 -6.09
N ARG A 75 -23.07 -4.61 -5.63
CA ARG A 75 -22.68 -5.89 -6.24
C ARG A 75 -22.98 -5.97 -7.74
N GLU A 76 -24.18 -5.59 -8.16
CA GLU A 76 -24.54 -5.64 -9.58
C GLU A 76 -23.72 -4.64 -10.40
N ILE A 77 -23.45 -3.46 -9.84
CA ILE A 77 -22.73 -2.39 -10.54
C ILE A 77 -21.26 -2.77 -10.73
N LEU A 78 -20.64 -3.40 -9.73
CA LEU A 78 -19.26 -3.87 -9.78
C LEU A 78 -19.02 -4.97 -10.84
N CYS A 79 -20.08 -5.57 -11.40
CA CYS A 79 -19.94 -6.47 -12.54
C CYS A 79 -19.59 -5.75 -13.85
N HIS A 80 -19.72 -4.41 -13.91
CA HIS A 80 -19.36 -3.67 -15.11
C HIS A 80 -17.84 -3.78 -15.41
N PRO A 81 -17.42 -4.06 -16.67
CA PRO A 81 -16.02 -4.31 -17.00
C PRO A 81 -15.06 -3.17 -16.68
N ILE A 82 -15.55 -1.94 -16.61
CA ILE A 82 -14.74 -0.75 -16.28
C ILE A 82 -13.97 -0.90 -14.96
N PHE A 83 -14.55 -1.62 -13.99
CA PHE A 83 -13.95 -1.80 -12.68
C PHE A 83 -12.72 -2.72 -12.70
N ARG A 84 -12.52 -3.53 -13.75
CA ARG A 84 -11.28 -4.31 -13.96
C ARG A 84 -10.08 -3.46 -14.35
N LYS A 85 -10.28 -2.17 -14.63
CA LYS A 85 -9.21 -1.16 -14.77
C LYS A 85 -8.77 -0.60 -13.41
N CYS A 86 -9.12 -1.27 -12.31
CA CYS A 86 -8.63 -0.90 -10.99
C CYS A 86 -7.11 -1.07 -10.94
N TYR A 87 -6.41 0.04 -10.77
CA TYR A 87 -5.00 0.05 -10.46
C TYR A 87 -4.79 -0.13 -8.95
N TYR A 88 -5.62 0.53 -8.13
CA TYR A 88 -5.46 0.54 -6.69
C TYR A 88 -6.79 0.47 -5.95
N MET A 89 -6.88 -0.36 -4.90
CA MET A 89 -8.13 -0.55 -4.17
C MET A 89 -8.05 -0.16 -2.69
N GLN A 90 -9.14 0.38 -2.16
CA GLN A 90 -9.32 0.65 -0.73
C GLN A 90 -10.61 -0.03 -0.23
N PHE A 91 -10.47 -0.89 0.76
CA PHE A 91 -11.58 -1.41 1.55
C PHE A 91 -11.78 -0.44 2.73
N ARG A 92 -12.90 0.26 2.76
CA ARG A 92 -13.20 1.32 3.75
C ARG A 92 -14.32 0.87 4.70
N GLY A 93 -14.30 1.42 5.91
CA GLY A 93 -15.23 1.08 6.97
C GLY A 93 -14.47 0.63 8.21
N GLU A 94 -13.93 1.59 8.96
CA GLU A 94 -13.07 1.33 10.13
C GLU A 94 -13.77 0.53 11.23
N ASN A 95 -15.10 0.65 11.33
CA ASN A 95 -15.94 -0.09 12.26
C ASN A 95 -16.51 -1.39 11.67
N GLU A 96 -16.24 -1.67 10.39
CA GLU A 96 -16.75 -2.83 9.68
C GLU A 96 -15.71 -3.97 9.70
N THR A 97 -16.18 -5.21 9.56
CA THR A 97 -15.32 -6.40 9.47
C THR A 97 -15.33 -6.95 8.06
N LEU A 98 -14.16 -6.98 7.41
CA LEU A 98 -13.97 -7.57 6.09
C LEU A 98 -13.91 -9.09 6.19
N SER A 99 -14.92 -9.76 5.63
CA SER A 99 -14.97 -11.21 5.52
C SER A 99 -14.11 -11.73 4.36
N ASN A 100 -13.77 -13.02 4.41
CA ASN A 100 -13.12 -13.72 3.30
C ASN A 100 -13.94 -13.66 1.99
N GLU A 101 -15.28 -13.77 2.08
CA GLU A 101 -16.18 -13.75 0.93
C GLU A 101 -16.23 -12.37 0.27
N ASP A 102 -16.40 -11.31 1.07
CA ASP A 102 -16.46 -9.95 0.54
C ASP A 102 -15.11 -9.51 -0.04
N CYS A 103 -14.02 -9.91 0.60
CA CYS A 103 -12.67 -9.70 0.07
C CYS A 103 -12.51 -10.37 -1.31
N GLU A 104 -12.81 -11.67 -1.40
CA GLU A 104 -12.71 -12.42 -2.65
C GLU A 104 -13.59 -11.81 -3.75
N TYR A 105 -14.83 -11.50 -3.42
CA TYR A 105 -15.77 -10.88 -4.35
C TYR A 105 -15.20 -9.57 -4.92
N LEU A 106 -14.72 -8.69 -4.05
CA LEU A 106 -14.17 -7.40 -4.44
C LEU A 106 -12.90 -7.53 -5.28
N LEU A 107 -11.98 -8.42 -4.90
CA LEU A 107 -10.77 -8.69 -5.67
C LEU A 107 -11.10 -9.26 -7.05
N GLN A 108 -12.07 -10.18 -7.14
CA GLN A 108 -12.51 -10.76 -8.41
C GLN A 108 -13.12 -9.72 -9.36
N LYS A 109 -13.94 -8.81 -8.84
CA LYS A 109 -14.63 -7.80 -9.67
C LYS A 109 -13.72 -6.66 -10.11
N THR A 110 -12.80 -6.25 -9.25
CA THR A 110 -11.96 -5.07 -9.50
C THR A 110 -10.57 -5.40 -10.04
N GLN A 111 -10.01 -6.56 -9.72
CA GLN A 111 -8.67 -6.99 -10.17
C GLN A 111 -7.59 -5.90 -10.00
N PRO A 112 -7.37 -5.38 -8.77
CA PRO A 112 -6.41 -4.33 -8.53
C PRO A 112 -5.01 -4.79 -8.96
N LYS A 113 -4.28 -3.96 -9.72
CA LYS A 113 -2.99 -4.34 -10.30
C LYS A 113 -1.77 -3.92 -9.48
N PHE A 114 -1.89 -2.84 -8.71
CA PHE A 114 -0.75 -2.22 -8.04
C PHE A 114 -0.74 -2.44 -6.54
N GLY A 115 -1.90 -2.30 -5.90
CA GLY A 115 -1.93 -2.44 -4.46
C GLY A 115 -3.29 -2.20 -3.85
N ILE A 116 -3.34 -2.45 -2.55
CA ILE A 116 -4.56 -2.34 -1.75
C ILE A 116 -4.33 -1.60 -0.44
N THR A 117 -5.39 -1.01 0.11
CA THR A 117 -5.47 -0.65 1.54
C THR A 117 -6.72 -1.21 2.16
N ILE A 118 -6.58 -1.81 3.33
CA ILE A 118 -7.71 -2.31 4.10
C ILE A 118 -7.81 -1.50 5.38
N PHE A 119 -8.78 -0.58 5.43
CA PHE A 119 -9.08 0.21 6.63
C PHE A 119 -10.07 -0.50 7.57
N CYS A 120 -10.72 -1.57 7.10
CA CYS A 120 -11.61 -2.40 7.90
C CYS A 120 -10.85 -3.26 8.90
N LYS A 121 -11.55 -3.76 9.92
CA LYS A 121 -11.07 -4.91 10.70
C LYS A 121 -11.11 -6.15 9.81
N LEU A 122 -10.19 -7.09 10.01
CA LEU A 122 -10.23 -8.39 9.35
C LEU A 122 -11.05 -9.38 10.19
N SER A 123 -11.77 -10.29 9.53
CA SER A 123 -12.44 -11.38 10.25
C SER A 123 -11.41 -12.25 11.00
N PRO A 124 -11.77 -12.87 12.14
CA PRO A 124 -10.82 -13.68 12.91
C PRO A 124 -10.18 -14.84 12.13
N ASP A 125 -10.89 -15.35 11.12
CA ASP A 125 -10.51 -16.43 10.21
C ASP A 125 -9.97 -15.92 8.85
N PHE A 126 -9.63 -14.64 8.75
CA PHE A 126 -9.23 -14.02 7.48
C PHE A 126 -8.02 -14.74 6.86
N ASN A 127 -8.14 -15.10 5.58
CA ASN A 127 -7.07 -15.74 4.84
C ASN A 127 -6.15 -14.69 4.20
N TYR A 128 -5.03 -14.39 4.88
CA TYR A 128 -4.06 -13.38 4.45
C TYR A 128 -3.46 -13.67 3.07
N LYS A 129 -3.36 -14.94 2.64
CA LYS A 129 -2.80 -15.32 1.32
C LYS A 129 -3.51 -14.65 0.15
N LYS A 130 -4.77 -14.22 0.34
CA LYS A 130 -5.54 -13.45 -0.63
C LYS A 130 -4.92 -12.09 -0.97
N ILE A 131 -4.06 -11.54 -0.11
CA ILE A 131 -3.56 -10.17 -0.23
C ILE A 131 -2.03 -10.04 -0.21
N LEU A 132 -1.29 -11.09 0.14
CA LEU A 132 0.18 -11.03 0.26
C LEU A 132 0.92 -10.83 -1.07
N HIS A 133 0.26 -11.10 -2.20
CA HIS A 133 0.85 -11.00 -3.55
C HIS A 133 0.82 -9.60 -4.14
N PHE A 134 0.16 -8.64 -3.48
CA PHE A 134 0.09 -7.27 -4.00
C PHE A 134 1.45 -6.58 -3.85
N PRO A 135 1.96 -5.87 -4.87
CA PRO A 135 3.20 -5.11 -4.77
C PRO A 135 3.16 -4.09 -3.61
N ARG A 136 1.98 -3.52 -3.33
CA ARG A 136 1.77 -2.59 -2.22
C ARG A 136 0.57 -2.99 -1.38
N ILE A 137 0.82 -3.24 -0.10
CA ILE A 137 -0.22 -3.59 0.86
C ILE A 137 -0.16 -2.67 2.07
N ARG A 138 -1.33 -2.17 2.48
CA ARG A 138 -1.48 -1.44 3.73
C ARG A 138 -2.68 -1.95 4.51
N VAL A 139 -2.45 -2.39 5.73
CA VAL A 139 -3.49 -2.89 6.62
C VAL A 139 -3.23 -2.31 8.01
N PRO A 140 -3.80 -1.14 8.35
CA PRO A 140 -3.58 -0.51 9.66
C PRO A 140 -4.16 -1.31 10.83
N ASN A 141 -5.07 -2.24 10.56
CA ASN A 141 -5.69 -3.13 11.55
C ASN A 141 -5.48 -4.59 11.16
N LEU A 142 -4.22 -5.03 11.18
CA LEU A 142 -3.81 -6.36 10.71
C LEU A 142 -4.39 -7.47 11.58
N GLY A 143 -4.44 -7.26 12.90
CA GLY A 143 -4.91 -8.29 13.82
C GLY A 143 -3.90 -9.44 13.97
N LYS A 144 -4.39 -10.68 13.98
CA LYS A 144 -3.63 -11.89 14.31
C LYS A 144 -3.06 -12.59 13.08
N MET A 145 -2.28 -11.87 12.28
CA MET A 145 -1.60 -12.49 11.14
C MET A 145 -0.53 -13.48 11.64
N PRO A 146 -0.52 -14.74 11.17
CA PRO A 146 0.54 -15.69 11.49
C PRO A 146 1.91 -15.22 10.96
N LEU A 147 2.99 -15.54 11.65
CA LEU A 147 4.35 -15.27 11.20
C LEU A 147 4.65 -15.90 9.83
N GLU A 148 4.15 -17.10 9.57
CA GLU A 148 4.33 -17.76 8.27
C GLU A 148 3.70 -16.99 7.11
N ASP A 149 2.60 -16.27 7.35
CA ASP A 149 2.01 -15.38 6.34
C ASP A 149 2.85 -14.10 6.16
N LEU A 150 3.52 -13.60 7.22
CA LEU A 150 4.50 -12.50 7.08
C LEU A 150 5.72 -12.94 6.26
N LYS A 151 6.26 -14.13 6.52
CA LYS A 151 7.36 -14.73 5.74
C LYS A 151 6.96 -14.98 4.28
N ALA A 152 5.70 -15.32 4.01
CA ALA A 152 5.17 -15.52 2.66
C ALA A 152 4.85 -14.22 1.88
N LEU A 153 5.12 -13.03 2.44
CA LEU A 153 4.85 -11.75 1.81
C LEU A 153 5.61 -11.57 0.48
N ASP A 154 4.88 -11.39 -0.63
CA ASP A 154 5.44 -11.14 -1.97
C ASP A 154 5.22 -9.68 -2.41
N SER A 155 5.31 -8.75 -1.46
CA SER A 155 5.13 -7.31 -1.66
C SER A 155 6.46 -6.57 -1.80
N GLU A 156 6.43 -5.43 -2.49
CA GLU A 156 7.52 -4.45 -2.48
C GLU A 156 7.46 -3.55 -1.24
N ILE A 157 6.26 -3.11 -0.87
CA ILE A 157 6.04 -2.25 0.29
C ILE A 157 4.84 -2.76 1.07
N ALA A 158 5.07 -3.07 2.34
CA ALA A 158 4.02 -3.46 3.28
C ALA A 158 3.98 -2.49 4.48
N ASN A 159 2.80 -1.92 4.73
CA ASN A 159 2.52 -1.11 5.90
C ASN A 159 1.48 -1.83 6.75
N LEU A 160 1.92 -2.54 7.78
CA LEU A 160 1.07 -3.40 8.59
C LEU A 160 0.99 -2.82 10.00
N GLY A 161 -0.23 -2.52 10.45
CA GLY A 161 -0.45 -1.89 11.74
C GLY A 161 -1.36 -2.70 12.67
N ASN A 162 -1.39 -2.34 13.95
CA ASN A 162 -2.09 -3.02 15.02
C ASN A 162 -1.95 -4.55 14.91
N HIS A 163 -0.71 -4.99 14.71
CA HIS A 163 -0.35 -6.41 14.60
C HIS A 163 -0.09 -7.01 16.00
N GLN A 164 0.16 -8.32 16.03
CA GLN A 164 0.55 -9.03 17.26
C GLN A 164 1.97 -9.62 17.22
N PHE A 165 2.75 -9.28 16.18
CA PHE A 165 4.15 -9.67 16.11
C PHE A 165 4.94 -9.09 17.28
N THR A 166 5.74 -9.97 17.88
CA THR A 166 6.74 -9.67 18.91
C THR A 166 8.10 -9.42 18.28
N GLU A 167 9.05 -8.90 19.06
CA GLU A 167 10.45 -8.75 18.65
C GLU A 167 11.05 -10.09 18.20
N THR A 168 10.66 -11.21 18.84
CA THR A 168 11.06 -12.56 18.44
C THR A 168 10.52 -12.94 17.06
N ASP A 169 9.24 -12.65 16.79
CA ASP A 169 8.65 -12.90 15.46
C ASP A 169 9.35 -12.09 14.37
N ILE A 170 9.70 -10.83 14.69
CA ILE A 170 10.44 -9.98 13.75
C ILE A 170 11.87 -10.48 13.57
N ASN A 171 12.56 -10.91 14.63
CA ASN A 171 13.88 -11.53 14.52
C ASN A 171 13.86 -12.74 13.59
N GLU A 172 12.88 -13.63 13.72
CA GLU A 172 12.71 -14.78 12.82
C GLU A 172 12.47 -14.35 11.37
N PHE A 173 11.66 -13.30 11.16
CA PHE A 173 11.46 -12.74 9.82
C PHE A 173 12.76 -12.15 9.25
N LEU A 174 13.58 -11.48 10.06
CA LEU A 174 14.86 -10.92 9.62
C LEU A 174 15.84 -12.03 9.20
N HIS A 175 15.96 -13.11 9.98
CA HIS A 175 16.75 -14.28 9.59
C HIS A 175 16.25 -14.89 8.27
N HIS A 176 14.94 -15.03 8.12
CA HIS A 176 14.33 -15.49 6.87
C HIS A 176 14.70 -14.61 5.67
N TRP A 177 14.71 -13.28 5.82
CA TRP A 177 15.16 -12.37 4.77
C TRP A 177 16.68 -12.44 4.53
N ILE A 178 17.49 -12.59 5.58
CA ILE A 178 18.96 -12.76 5.48
C ILE A 178 19.31 -14.00 4.65
N GLU A 179 18.51 -15.06 4.73
CA GLU A 179 18.62 -16.25 3.88
C GLU A 179 18.22 -16.01 2.40
N GLY A 180 17.90 -14.78 2.00
CA GLY A 180 17.64 -14.36 0.63
C GLY A 180 16.19 -14.59 0.16
N ASN A 181 15.25 -14.67 1.09
CA ASN A 181 13.81 -14.68 0.82
C ASN A 181 13.24 -13.25 0.70
N ASN A 182 11.95 -13.13 0.35
CA ASN A 182 11.23 -11.86 0.13
C ASN A 182 12.00 -10.85 -0.76
N ARG A 183 12.60 -11.32 -1.86
CA ARG A 183 13.51 -10.53 -2.72
C ARG A 183 12.93 -9.24 -3.30
N LYS A 184 11.61 -9.14 -3.40
CA LYS A 184 10.92 -7.93 -3.88
C LYS A 184 10.78 -6.87 -2.80
N LEU A 185 10.84 -7.25 -1.53
CA LEU A 185 10.56 -6.38 -0.39
C LEU A 185 11.60 -5.26 -0.32
N ARG A 186 11.09 -4.03 -0.31
CA ARG A 186 11.87 -2.80 -0.17
C ARG A 186 11.62 -2.12 1.16
N ARG A 187 10.40 -2.25 1.69
CA ARG A 187 10.03 -1.70 2.99
C ARG A 187 8.95 -2.54 3.65
N LEU A 188 9.20 -2.90 4.90
CA LEU A 188 8.19 -3.34 5.85
C LEU A 188 8.10 -2.27 6.95
N LYS A 189 6.92 -1.65 7.08
CA LYS A 189 6.60 -0.66 8.11
C LYS A 189 5.61 -1.29 9.07
N LEU A 190 5.97 -1.33 10.33
CA LEU A 190 5.20 -1.91 11.41
C LEU A 190 4.87 -0.84 12.46
N ASP A 191 3.59 -0.76 12.83
CA ASP A 191 3.15 -0.05 14.04
C ASP A 191 2.60 -1.04 15.08
N GLY A 192 2.58 -0.64 16.34
CA GLY A 192 2.06 -1.47 17.44
C GLY A 192 3.08 -1.80 18.53
N PHE A 193 4.36 -1.45 18.34
CA PHE A 193 5.31 -1.39 19.44
C PHE A 193 4.96 -0.18 20.30
N LYS A 194 4.55 -0.40 21.56
CA LYS A 194 4.17 0.69 22.48
C LYS A 194 5.35 1.57 22.85
N ASP A 195 6.54 0.96 22.90
CA ASP A 195 7.82 1.56 23.24
C ASP A 195 8.85 1.25 22.16
N THR A 196 10.05 1.80 22.30
CA THR A 196 11.18 1.39 21.45
C THR A 196 11.39 -0.14 21.59
N PRO A 197 11.48 -0.89 20.47
CA PRO A 197 11.68 -2.34 20.52
C PRO A 197 12.94 -2.72 21.28
N ASP A 198 12.90 -3.88 21.94
CA ASP A 198 14.09 -4.47 22.55
C ASP A 198 15.05 -4.94 21.45
N TRP A 199 16.14 -4.18 21.26
CA TRP A 199 17.13 -4.43 20.23
C TRP A 199 17.92 -5.73 20.47
N ASP A 200 18.09 -6.16 21.72
CA ASP A 200 18.84 -7.38 22.05
C ASP A 200 18.03 -8.63 21.65
N ILE A 201 16.70 -8.55 21.74
CA ILE A 201 15.79 -9.61 21.26
C ILE A 201 15.64 -9.51 19.74
N LEU A 202 15.34 -8.32 19.21
CA LEU A 202 15.03 -8.12 17.80
C LEU A 202 16.20 -8.46 16.88
N LEU A 203 17.43 -8.15 17.29
CA LEU A 203 18.66 -8.41 16.52
C LEU A 203 19.50 -9.56 17.06
N LYS A 204 18.91 -10.40 17.91
CA LYS A 204 19.60 -11.59 18.41
C LYS A 204 20.17 -12.42 17.27
N ASP A 205 21.44 -12.78 17.40
CA ASP A 205 22.21 -13.58 16.44
C ASP A 205 22.34 -12.95 15.03
N ILE A 206 22.08 -11.64 14.90
CA ILE A 206 22.28 -10.87 13.66
C ILE A 206 23.47 -9.94 13.85
N VAL A 207 24.50 -10.10 13.01
CA VAL A 207 25.64 -9.17 12.97
C VAL A 207 25.21 -7.90 12.24
N TYR A 208 25.28 -6.76 12.93
CA TYR A 208 24.92 -5.45 12.39
C TYR A 208 26.01 -4.39 12.63
N THR A 209 25.92 -3.30 11.89
CA THR A 209 26.76 -2.10 12.05
C THR A 209 25.90 -0.86 12.23
N GLU A 210 26.45 0.17 12.89
CA GLU A 210 25.84 1.50 12.91
C GLU A 210 25.94 2.19 11.55
N TRP A 211 25.17 3.26 11.36
CA TRP A 211 25.17 4.03 10.12
C TRP A 211 26.57 4.52 9.73
N ASN A 212 26.96 4.20 8.49
CA ASN A 212 28.16 4.73 7.86
C ASN A 212 27.78 5.61 6.65
N PRO A 213 28.08 6.92 6.66
CA PRO A 213 27.75 7.82 5.54
C PRO A 213 28.49 7.49 4.24
N LYS A 214 29.56 6.68 4.30
CA LYS A 214 30.28 6.20 3.10
C LYS A 214 29.56 5.05 2.40
N GLU A 215 28.73 4.28 3.11
CA GLU A 215 28.04 3.12 2.56
C GLU A 215 26.62 3.43 2.10
N ARG A 216 25.89 4.26 2.83
CA ARG A 216 24.51 4.64 2.48
C ARG A 216 24.12 6.04 2.96
N ALA A 217 23.06 6.58 2.36
CA ALA A 217 22.49 7.86 2.75
C ALA A 217 21.86 7.79 4.15
N ARG A 218 21.78 8.95 4.81
CA ARG A 218 21.08 9.11 6.09
C ARG A 218 19.56 8.87 5.96
N TYR A 219 18.97 9.44 4.91
CA TYR A 219 17.53 9.43 4.72
C TYR A 219 17.09 8.38 3.71
N TYR A 220 16.11 7.56 4.07
CA TYR A 220 15.40 6.69 3.14
C TYR A 220 14.15 7.37 2.64
N LYS A 221 13.93 7.33 1.33
CA LYS A 221 12.71 7.87 0.69
C LYS A 221 11.83 6.73 0.24
N SER A 222 10.60 6.73 0.74
CA SER A 222 9.61 5.70 0.44
C SER A 222 8.32 6.35 -0.03
N LYS A 223 7.76 5.86 -1.13
CA LYS A 223 6.50 6.36 -1.67
C LYS A 223 5.49 5.23 -1.73
N TYR A 224 4.52 5.18 -0.81
CA TYR A 224 3.49 4.14 -0.78
C TYR A 224 2.34 4.41 -1.77
N THR A 225 1.86 5.65 -1.85
CA THR A 225 0.96 6.08 -2.94
C THR A 225 1.56 7.26 -3.70
N HIS A 226 1.03 8.46 -3.51
CA HIS A 226 1.49 9.71 -4.15
C HIS A 226 2.33 10.55 -3.19
N THR A 227 2.15 10.39 -1.88
CA THR A 227 2.97 11.01 -0.84
C THR A 227 4.29 10.28 -0.66
N GLU A 228 5.40 11.03 -0.67
CA GLU A 228 6.73 10.54 -0.31
C GLU A 228 6.94 10.74 1.20
N GLU A 229 7.31 9.66 1.89
CA GLU A 229 7.77 9.65 3.26
C GLU A 229 9.30 9.68 3.28
N THR A 230 9.88 10.46 4.18
CA THR A 230 11.32 10.48 4.46
C THR A 230 11.54 9.89 5.85
N ILE A 231 12.39 8.87 5.95
CA ILE A 231 12.73 8.18 7.19
C ILE A 231 14.18 8.49 7.54
N ASP A 232 14.42 9.02 8.73
CA ASP A 232 15.78 9.21 9.24
C ASP A 232 16.35 7.87 9.73
N CYS A 233 17.42 7.42 9.07
CA CYS A 233 18.08 6.14 9.33
C CYS A 233 19.47 6.34 9.96
N GLU A 234 19.75 7.51 10.54
CA GLU A 234 21.00 7.79 11.27
C GLU A 234 21.23 6.79 12.41
N ASN A 235 20.19 6.46 13.17
CA ASN A 235 20.26 5.51 14.28
C ASN A 235 19.83 4.09 13.90
N GLY A 236 19.79 3.78 12.60
CA GLY A 236 19.40 2.46 12.10
C GLY A 236 20.52 1.43 12.21
N LYS A 237 20.15 0.16 12.39
CA LYS A 237 21.07 -0.98 12.44
C LYS A 237 21.15 -1.65 11.07
N ASP A 238 22.35 -1.69 10.51
CA ASP A 238 22.60 -2.15 9.15
C ASP A 238 23.10 -3.58 9.12
N PHE A 239 22.55 -4.40 8.22
CA PHE A 239 22.98 -5.78 7.99
C PHE A 239 22.74 -6.19 6.53
N ARG A 240 23.29 -7.33 6.13
CA ARG A 240 23.21 -7.81 4.73
C ARG A 240 22.60 -9.20 4.67
N ASN A 241 21.86 -9.46 3.60
CA ASN A 241 21.46 -10.83 3.27
C ASN A 241 22.62 -11.61 2.62
N LYS A 242 22.39 -12.91 2.38
CA LYS A 242 23.36 -13.82 1.73
C LYS A 242 23.80 -13.36 0.34
N ASP A 243 22.97 -12.55 -0.34
CA ASP A 243 23.22 -12.00 -1.67
C ASP A 243 23.95 -10.64 -1.60
N GLY A 244 24.30 -10.16 -0.39
CA GLY A 244 25.04 -8.92 -0.16
C GLY A 244 24.19 -7.64 -0.15
N GLN A 245 22.86 -7.73 -0.34
CA GLN A 245 21.98 -6.58 -0.30
C GLN A 245 21.94 -5.96 1.09
N LEU A 246 22.09 -4.63 1.16
CA LEU A 246 22.06 -3.88 2.40
C LEU A 246 20.63 -3.61 2.85
N ALA A 247 20.33 -3.93 4.10
CA ALA A 247 19.11 -3.51 4.77
C ALA A 247 19.43 -2.76 6.07
N THR A 248 18.46 -1.96 6.51
CA THR A 248 18.46 -1.26 7.78
C THR A 248 17.18 -1.56 8.53
N VAL A 249 17.29 -1.85 9.82
CA VAL A 249 16.16 -1.75 10.75
C VAL A 249 16.28 -0.47 11.58
N VAL A 250 15.20 0.29 11.70
CA VAL A 250 15.18 1.54 12.46
C VAL A 250 13.82 1.77 13.10
N TYR A 251 13.82 2.22 14.36
CA TYR A 251 12.62 2.69 15.04
C TYR A 251 12.54 4.22 14.93
N HIS A 252 11.53 4.72 14.23
CA HIS A 252 11.38 6.15 13.93
C HIS A 252 9.91 6.54 13.88
N SER A 253 9.54 7.60 14.61
CA SER A 253 8.17 8.11 14.72
C SER A 253 7.15 7.02 15.09
N GLU A 254 7.45 6.21 16.10
CA GLU A 254 6.58 5.11 16.58
C GLU A 254 6.41 3.94 15.61
N PHE A 255 7.21 3.90 14.52
CA PHE A 255 7.21 2.82 13.57
C PHE A 255 8.55 2.08 13.57
N LEU A 256 8.49 0.75 13.62
CA LEU A 256 9.61 -0.08 13.22
C LEU A 256 9.63 -0.17 11.68
N ASN A 257 10.74 0.22 11.09
CA ASN A 257 10.95 0.15 9.65
C ASN A 257 12.09 -0.81 9.35
N PHE A 258 11.80 -1.83 8.56
CA PHE A 258 12.79 -2.62 7.85
C PHE A 258 12.88 -2.09 6.40
N LEU A 259 14.07 -1.69 5.97
CA LEU A 259 14.32 -0.95 4.74
C LEU A 259 15.43 -1.61 3.94
N VAL A 260 15.16 -1.98 2.70
CA VAL A 260 16.19 -2.52 1.79
C VAL A 260 16.69 -1.39 0.89
N TRP A 261 18.01 -1.19 0.91
CA TRP A 261 18.69 -0.20 0.08
C TRP A 261 18.95 -0.80 -1.29
N GLN A 262 18.43 -0.14 -2.32
CA GLN A 262 18.86 -0.45 -3.67
C GLN A 262 20.23 0.18 -3.87
N GLU A 263 21.19 -0.62 -4.37
CA GLU A 263 22.42 -0.05 -4.90
C GLU A 263 22.03 1.03 -5.90
N LYS A 264 22.59 2.22 -5.73
CA LYS A 264 22.46 3.24 -6.77
C LYS A 264 23.04 2.60 -8.02
N ALA A 265 22.21 2.24 -8.98
CA ALA A 265 22.67 2.08 -10.35
C ALA A 265 23.48 3.35 -10.63
N LEU A 266 24.79 3.20 -10.74
CA LEU A 266 25.70 4.28 -11.06
C LEU A 266 25.09 5.02 -12.25
N LYS A 267 24.82 6.31 -12.04
CA LYS A 267 24.14 7.21 -12.97
C LYS A 267 24.74 7.06 -14.38
N LEU A 268 24.10 6.29 -15.25
CA LEU A 268 24.14 6.53 -16.70
C LEU A 268 23.02 7.52 -17.04
N SER A 269 23.20 8.76 -16.59
CA SER A 269 22.58 9.94 -17.21
C SER A 269 23.68 10.98 -17.39
N HIS A 270 24.70 10.60 -18.15
CA HIS A 270 25.41 11.53 -19.00
C HIS A 270 24.85 11.35 -20.41
N ARG A 271 24.37 12.47 -20.98
CA ARG A 271 23.76 12.63 -22.31
C ARG A 271 22.30 12.16 -22.33
N PHE A 272 21.30 13.02 -22.53
CA PHE A 272 21.17 13.97 -23.64
C PHE A 272 20.68 15.34 -23.19
N ASN A 273 21.51 16.35 -23.42
CA ASN A 273 21.07 17.69 -23.83
C ASN A 273 21.00 17.70 -25.36
N LEU A 274 20.06 18.49 -25.91
CA LEU A 274 19.87 18.86 -27.33
C LEU A 274 19.25 17.73 -28.19
N CYS A 275 18.16 17.92 -28.95
CA CYS A 275 17.55 19.11 -29.55
C CYS A 275 16.04 19.18 -29.29
#